data_AF-A0A6A6ZZW2-F1
#
_entry.id   AF-A0A6A6ZZW2-F1
#
_cell.length_a   1.000
_cell.length_b   1.000
_cell.length_c   1.000
_cell.angle_alpha   90.00
_cell.angle_beta   90.00
_cell.angle_gamma   90.00
#
_symmetry.space_group_name_H-M   'P 1'
#
loop_
_entity.id
_entity.type
_entity.pdbx_description
1 polymer ?
#
loop_
_entity_poly.entity_id
_entity_poly.type
_entity_poly.pdbx_seq_one_letter_code
_entity_poly.pdbx_strand_id
1 'polypeptide(L)'
;MQAHILTDTSPLPRSLFWSFINAHTVNEISNHPGAVRRHIFHSAMLDTKKKRPGKTEQDIHFCIFQTGRYGPQNGYRFVVVHKGYDIGGPEKKEGESEDDIDRLEREIPQGHEEMVVLGEPELFEDPVEDEDGN
;
A
#
# COMPACT_ATOMS: atom_id res chain seq x y z
N MET A 1 -9.19 -20.84 18.91
CA MET A 1 -8.40 -20.02 17.96
C MET A 1 -8.87 -20.37 16.56
N GLN A 2 -9.32 -19.39 15.78
CA GLN A 2 -9.73 -19.59 14.40
C GLN A 2 -8.56 -19.15 13.51
N ALA A 3 -7.95 -20.08 12.79
CA ALA A 3 -6.93 -19.78 11.80
C ALA A 3 -7.62 -19.52 10.46
N HIS A 4 -7.35 -18.37 9.84
CA HIS A 4 -7.78 -18.08 8.49
C HIS A 4 -6.64 -18.47 7.55
N ILE A 5 -6.77 -19.62 6.90
CA ILE A 5 -5.82 -20.07 5.87
C ILE A 5 -6.24 -19.44 4.54
N LEU A 6 -5.35 -18.65 3.95
CA LEU A 6 -5.57 -18.00 2.67
C LEU A 6 -5.25 -18.98 1.55
N THR A 7 -6.14 -19.09 0.58
CA THR A 7 -5.95 -19.90 -0.63
C THR A 7 -6.45 -19.12 -1.82
N ASP A 8 -6.05 -19.47 -3.03
CA ASP A 8 -6.57 -18.84 -4.26
C ASP A 8 -8.10 -18.91 -4.37
N THR A 9 -8.70 -19.92 -3.73
CA THR A 9 -10.15 -20.13 -3.68
C THR A 9 -10.84 -19.45 -2.49
N SER A 10 -10.09 -18.91 -1.53
CA SER A 10 -10.61 -18.23 -0.35
C SER A 10 -9.84 -16.93 -0.12
N PRO A 11 -10.24 -15.84 -0.80
CA PRO A 11 -9.59 -14.55 -0.66
C PRO A 11 -9.70 -14.03 0.78
N LEU A 12 -8.82 -13.10 1.13
CA LEU A 12 -8.81 -12.42 2.42
C LEU A 12 -10.22 -11.89 2.76
N PRO A 13 -10.83 -12.34 3.87
CA PRO A 13 -12.15 -11.85 4.23
C PRO A 13 -12.08 -10.37 4.60
N ARG A 14 -13.06 -9.59 4.14
CA ARG A 14 -13.18 -8.14 4.42
C ARG A 14 -13.03 -7.80 5.91
N SER A 15 -13.49 -8.69 6.79
CA SER A 15 -13.37 -8.56 8.24
C SER A 15 -11.93 -8.52 8.76
N LEU A 16 -10.97 -9.13 8.06
CA LEU A 16 -9.57 -9.08 8.46
C LEU A 16 -8.99 -7.67 8.23
N PHE A 17 -9.31 -7.04 7.10
CA PHE A 17 -8.91 -5.65 6.83
C PHE A 17 -9.50 -4.68 7.86
N TRP A 18 -10.78 -4.86 8.20
CA TRP A 18 -11.41 -4.13 9.31
C TRP A 18 -10.68 -4.33 10.64
N SER A 19 -10.18 -5.54 10.90
CA SER A 19 -9.44 -5.83 12.12
C SER A 19 -8.11 -5.07 12.16
N PHE A 20 -7.38 -5.00 11.05
CA PHE A 20 -6.15 -4.18 10.96
C PHE A 20 -6.43 -2.69 11.15
N ILE A 21 -7.49 -2.18 10.54
CA ILE A 21 -7.87 -0.77 10.64
C ILE A 21 -8.31 -0.42 12.06
N ASN A 22 -9.23 -1.19 12.63
CA ASN A 22 -9.76 -0.94 13.98
C ASN A 22 -8.72 -1.17 15.08
N ALA A 23 -7.73 -2.02 14.83
CA ALA A 23 -6.61 -2.21 15.74
C ALA A 23 -5.55 -1.08 15.64
N HIS A 24 -5.73 -0.11 14.72
CA HIS A 24 -4.76 0.94 14.40
C HIS A 24 -3.36 0.38 14.14
N THR A 25 -3.27 -0.82 13.58
CA THR A 25 -1.98 -1.49 13.30
C THR A 25 -1.30 -0.96 12.04
N VAL A 26 -1.95 -0.01 11.36
CA VAL A 26 -1.52 0.55 10.09
C VAL A 26 -1.54 2.07 10.17
N ASN A 27 -0.64 2.73 9.45
CA ASN A 27 -0.64 4.19 9.41
C ASN A 27 -1.92 4.70 8.75
N GLU A 28 -2.50 5.76 9.32
CA GLU A 28 -3.69 6.42 8.79
C GLU A 28 -3.31 7.79 8.23
N ILE A 29 -3.63 8.03 6.96
CA ILE A 29 -3.38 9.31 6.29
C ILE A 29 -4.64 9.82 5.61
N SER A 30 -4.70 11.13 5.37
CA SER A 30 -5.77 11.73 4.57
C SER A 30 -5.47 11.66 3.09
N ASN A 31 -6.52 11.69 2.26
CA ASN A 31 -6.41 11.86 0.80
C ASN A 31 -6.12 13.31 0.37
N HIS A 32 -5.51 14.14 1.21
CA HIS A 32 -5.17 15.51 0.81
C HIS A 32 -4.17 15.46 -0.35
N PRO A 33 -4.28 16.35 -1.36
CA PRO A 33 -3.35 16.39 -2.48
C PRO A 33 -1.87 16.41 -2.04
N GLY A 34 -1.08 15.51 -2.60
CA GLY A 34 0.33 15.27 -2.30
C GLY A 34 0.62 14.62 -0.94
N ALA A 35 -0.38 14.24 -0.14
CA ALA A 35 -0.16 13.58 1.14
C ALA A 35 0.24 12.12 0.95
N VAL A 36 -0.39 11.41 0.00
CA VAL A 36 -0.12 9.99 -0.26
C VAL A 36 1.28 9.84 -0.85
N ARG A 37 1.63 10.67 -1.84
CA ARG A 37 2.97 10.66 -2.44
C ARG A 37 4.06 10.91 -1.38
N ARG A 38 3.89 11.93 -0.55
CA ARG A 38 4.83 12.22 0.53
C ARG A 38 4.91 11.08 1.53
N HIS A 39 3.79 10.46 1.91
CA HIS A 39 3.78 9.32 2.82
C HIS A 39 4.60 8.16 2.25
N ILE A 40 4.29 7.70 1.03
CA ILE A 40 5.02 6.60 0.39
C ILE A 40 6.50 6.93 0.28
N PHE A 41 6.85 8.14 -0.16
CA PHE A 41 8.25 8.55 -0.32
C PHE A 41 9.01 8.47 1.01
N HIS A 42 8.47 9.01 2.11
CA HIS A 42 9.19 9.00 3.39
C HIS A 42 9.15 7.63 4.10
N SER A 43 8.07 6.87 3.95
CA SER A 43 7.90 5.58 4.62
C SER A 43 8.58 4.43 3.91
N ALA A 44 8.76 4.51 2.58
CA ALA A 44 9.37 3.44 1.80
C ALA A 44 10.83 3.70 1.37
N MET A 45 11.35 4.92 1.56
CA MET A 45 12.75 5.27 1.25
C MET A 45 13.63 5.23 2.50
N LEU A 46 14.18 4.05 2.79
CA LEU A 46 15.32 3.92 3.71
C LEU A 46 16.59 3.73 2.88
N ASP A 47 17.20 4.84 2.44
CA ASP A 47 18.65 5.04 2.21
C ASP A 47 18.88 6.12 1.13
N THR A 48 19.29 7.31 1.57
CA THR A 48 19.61 8.46 0.71
C THR A 48 20.85 8.27 -0.16
N LYS A 49 21.50 7.10 -0.09
CA LYS A 49 22.76 6.80 -0.80
C LYS A 49 22.60 5.94 -2.07
N LYS A 50 21.40 5.48 -2.43
CA LYS A 50 21.20 4.60 -3.60
C LYS A 50 20.91 5.35 -4.90
N LYS A 51 21.37 4.76 -6.02
CA LYS A 51 21.42 5.30 -7.38
C LYS A 51 20.06 5.43 -8.10
N ARG A 52 18.94 5.10 -7.44
CA ARG A 52 17.58 5.17 -8.02
C ARG A 52 16.65 5.94 -7.07
N PRO A 53 16.86 7.26 -6.90
CA PRO A 53 15.87 8.08 -6.21
C PRO A 53 14.51 7.88 -6.90
N GLY A 54 13.48 7.56 -6.11
CA GLY A 54 12.14 7.33 -6.64
C GLY A 54 11.62 5.89 -6.62
N LYS A 55 12.37 4.85 -6.22
CA LYS A 55 11.81 3.51 -5.97
C LYS A 55 11.69 3.12 -4.50
N THR A 56 10.60 2.44 -4.13
CA THR A 56 10.39 1.90 -2.78
C THR A 56 11.42 0.80 -2.45
N GLU A 57 12.00 0.81 -1.25
CA GLU A 57 13.04 -0.16 -0.83
C GLU A 57 12.48 -1.30 0.03
N GLN A 58 11.26 -1.14 0.53
CA GLN A 58 10.53 -2.11 1.34
C GLN A 58 9.05 -2.06 1.00
N ASP A 59 8.35 -3.16 1.30
CA ASP A 59 6.89 -3.17 1.27
C ASP A 59 6.36 -2.27 2.38
N ILE A 60 5.36 -1.45 2.05
CA ILE A 60 4.64 -0.64 3.04
C ILE A 60 3.14 -0.83 2.86
N HIS A 61 2.41 -0.64 3.96
CA HIS A 61 0.95 -0.67 3.95
C HIS A 61 0.38 0.40 4.86
N PHE A 62 -0.71 1.02 4.44
CA PHE A 62 -1.36 2.13 5.16
C PHE A 62 -2.80 2.29 4.70
N CYS A 63 -3.56 3.09 5.44
CA CYS A 63 -4.95 3.43 5.13
C CYS A 63 -5.08 4.90 4.75
N ILE A 64 -5.85 5.15 3.70
CA ILE A 64 -6.24 6.50 3.28
C ILE A 64 -7.70 6.72 3.69
N PHE A 65 -7.96 7.80 4.42
CA PHE A 65 -9.28 8.30 4.75
C PHE A 65 -9.58 9.62 4.04
N GLN A 66 -10.87 9.93 3.93
CA GLN A 66 -11.30 11.21 3.38
C GLN A 66 -10.84 12.36 4.29
N THR A 67 -10.24 13.40 3.70
CA THR A 67 -9.79 14.57 4.45
C THR A 67 -10.91 15.18 5.28
N GLY A 68 -10.67 15.36 6.58
CA GLY A 68 -11.66 15.88 7.53
C GLY A 68 -12.70 14.86 8.01
N ARG A 69 -12.61 13.59 7.61
CA ARG A 69 -13.49 12.50 8.07
C ARG A 69 -12.65 11.28 8.45
N TYR A 70 -12.74 10.86 9.71
CA TYR A 70 -11.96 9.74 10.24
C TYR A 70 -12.83 8.51 10.50
N GLY A 71 -12.23 7.33 10.38
CA GLY A 71 -12.87 6.06 10.70
C GLY A 71 -13.51 5.35 9.50
N PRO A 72 -13.57 4.00 9.54
CA PRO A 72 -13.95 3.15 8.40
C PRO A 72 -15.38 3.38 7.90
N GLN A 73 -16.30 3.84 8.76
CA GLN A 73 -17.67 4.19 8.40
C GLN A 73 -17.77 5.32 7.37
N ASN A 74 -16.73 6.14 7.25
CA ASN A 74 -16.64 7.23 6.27
C ASN A 74 -16.02 6.79 4.95
N GLY A 75 -15.65 5.51 4.83
CA GLY A 75 -14.93 4.94 3.72
C GLY A 75 -13.41 5.06 3.86
N TYR A 76 -12.68 4.10 3.28
CA TYR A 76 -11.22 4.05 3.29
C TYR A 76 -10.66 3.34 2.05
N ARG A 77 -9.39 3.59 1.76
CA ARG A 77 -8.56 2.76 0.87
C ARG A 77 -7.45 2.11 1.68
N PHE A 78 -7.35 0.78 1.63
CA PHE A 78 -6.20 0.05 2.16
C PHE A 78 -5.17 -0.07 1.04
N VAL A 79 -3.99 0.53 1.23
CA VAL A 79 -2.95 0.57 0.21
C VAL A 79 -1.80 -0.35 0.62
N VAL A 80 -1.41 -1.21 -0.31
CA VAL A 80 -0.16 -1.98 -0.24
C VAL A 80 0.74 -1.46 -1.35
N VAL A 81 1.96 -1.09 -1.00
CA VAL A 81 2.98 -0.68 -1.97
C VAL A 81 4.12 -1.66 -1.88
N HIS A 82 4.34 -2.40 -2.96
CA HIS A 82 5.43 -3.33 -3.06
C HIS A 82 6.77 -2.62 -3.24
N LYS A 83 7.82 -3.25 -2.74
CA LYS A 83 9.21 -2.90 -3.01
C LYS A 83 9.47 -2.82 -4.51
N GLY A 84 10.25 -1.81 -4.93
CA GLY A 84 10.59 -1.55 -6.32
C GLY A 84 9.59 -0.69 -7.09
N TYR A 85 8.43 -0.36 -6.50
CA TYR A 85 7.45 0.57 -7.07
C TYR A 85 8.07 1.96 -7.29
N ASP A 86 7.86 2.52 -8.49
CA ASP A 86 8.43 3.81 -8.89
C ASP A 86 7.46 4.95 -8.57
N ILE A 87 7.80 5.72 -7.55
CA ILE A 87 7.11 6.95 -7.13
C ILE A 87 7.67 8.21 -7.80
N GLY A 88 8.82 8.12 -8.46
CA GLY A 88 9.53 9.25 -9.09
C GLY A 88 10.16 10.24 -8.10
N GLY A 89 9.40 10.75 -7.13
CA GLY A 89 9.85 11.76 -6.16
C GLY A 89 8.82 12.10 -5.07
N PRO A 90 9.18 12.96 -4.11
CA PRO A 90 8.30 13.34 -2.99
C PRO A 90 7.12 14.22 -3.43
N GLU A 91 7.27 14.91 -4.55
CA GLU A 91 6.29 15.83 -5.10
C GLU A 91 6.16 15.58 -6.60
N LYS A 92 4.94 15.81 -7.11
CA LYS A 92 4.67 15.77 -8.54
C LYS A 92 5.11 17.07 -9.18
N LYS A 93 5.80 17.02 -10.32
CA LYS A 93 6.21 18.23 -11.03
C LYS A 93 5.03 18.84 -11.78
N GLU A 94 5.05 20.16 -11.91
CA GLU A 94 4.06 20.87 -12.69
C GLU A 94 4.07 20.38 -14.15
N GLY A 95 2.89 20.02 -14.67
CA GLY A 95 2.72 19.50 -16.03
C GLY A 95 2.90 17.99 -16.21
N GLU A 96 3.22 17.23 -15.16
CA GLU A 96 3.22 15.76 -15.22
C GLU A 96 1.79 15.20 -15.35
N SER A 97 1.63 14.16 -16.17
CA SER A 97 0.35 13.45 -16.35
C SER A 97 -0.13 12.80 -15.06
N GLU A 98 -1.43 12.57 -14.92
CA GLU A 98 -2.00 11.82 -13.78
C GLU A 98 -1.41 10.40 -13.69
N ASP A 99 -1.01 9.99 -12.49
CA ASP A 99 -0.52 8.64 -12.19
C ASP A 99 -1.39 7.92 -11.15
N ASP A 100 -0.99 6.71 -10.77
CA ASP A 100 -1.76 5.88 -9.84
C ASP A 100 -1.86 6.47 -8.43
N ILE A 101 -0.88 7.27 -8.00
CA ILE A 101 -0.93 7.93 -6.68
C ILE A 101 -1.95 9.06 -6.70
N ASP A 102 -2.05 9.80 -7.79
CA ASP A 102 -3.06 10.87 -7.91
C ASP A 102 -4.49 10.30 -7.80
N ARG A 103 -4.70 9.06 -8.30
CA ARG A 103 -5.99 8.36 -8.16
C ARG A 103 -6.30 8.02 -6.71
N LEU A 104 -5.29 7.68 -5.91
CA LEU A 104 -5.45 7.41 -4.48
C LEU A 104 -5.85 8.64 -3.67
N GLU A 105 -5.52 9.83 -4.16
CA GLU A 105 -5.85 11.12 -3.54
C GLU A 105 -7.25 11.63 -3.93
N ARG A 106 -7.96 10.94 -4.83
CA ARG A 106 -9.34 11.29 -5.18
C ARG A 106 -10.30 11.11 -4.00
N GLU A 107 -11.47 11.72 -4.11
CA GLU A 107 -12.54 11.60 -3.12
C GLU A 107 -12.88 10.12 -2.84
N ILE A 108 -13.13 9.82 -1.57
CA ILE A 108 -13.56 8.50 -1.09
C ILE A 108 -15.04 8.63 -0.72
N PRO A 109 -15.96 7.96 -1.45
CA PRO A 109 -17.37 7.99 -1.10
C PRO A 109 -17.63 7.41 0.30
N GLN A 110 -18.68 7.87 0.97
CA GLN A 110 -19.03 7.36 2.28
C GLN A 110 -19.31 5.85 2.24
N GLY A 111 -18.72 5.10 3.17
CA GLY A 111 -18.85 3.65 3.25
C GLY A 111 -18.12 2.88 2.13
N HIS A 112 -17.32 3.56 1.31
CA HIS A 112 -16.50 2.93 0.29
C HIS A 112 -15.32 2.19 0.90
N GLU A 113 -15.04 0.99 0.42
CA GLU A 113 -13.89 0.21 0.85
C GLU A 113 -13.19 -0.38 -0.36
N GLU A 114 -11.89 -0.14 -0.44
CA GLU A 114 -11.07 -0.52 -1.58
C GLU A 114 -9.70 -0.96 -1.09
N MET A 115 -9.16 -2.02 -1.70
CA MET A 115 -7.76 -2.40 -1.56
C MET A 115 -7.04 -2.03 -2.85
N VAL A 116 -5.95 -1.27 -2.73
CA VAL A 116 -5.11 -0.89 -3.87
C VAL A 116 -3.72 -1.45 -3.66
N VAL A 117 -3.21 -2.13 -4.68
CA VAL A 117 -1.86 -2.69 -4.70
C VAL A 117 -1.05 -1.92 -5.75
N LEU A 118 0.08 -1.35 -5.32
CA LEU A 118 1.01 -0.64 -6.18
C LEU A 118 2.29 -1.45 -6.33
N GLY A 119 2.73 -1.66 -7.57
CA GLY A 119 3.89 -2.49 -7.90
C GLY A 119 3.56 -3.98 -7.97
N GLU A 120 4.58 -4.78 -8.26
CA GLU A 120 4.47 -6.24 -8.32
C GLU A 120 5.07 -6.86 -7.07
N PRO A 121 4.44 -7.90 -6.49
CA PRO A 121 5.03 -8.62 -5.38
C PRO A 121 6.34 -9.27 -5.82
N GLU A 122 7.38 -9.22 -4.99
CA GLU A 122 8.54 -10.10 -5.19
C GLU A 122 8.02 -11.54 -5.04
N LEU A 123 8.02 -12.30 -6.14
CA LEU A 123 7.75 -13.73 -6.10
C LEU A 123 8.87 -14.36 -5.26
N PHE A 124 8.52 -14.92 -4.11
CA PHE A 124 9.41 -15.84 -3.44
C PHE A 124 9.55 -17.04 -4.38
N GLU A 125 10.72 -17.20 -5.00
CA GLU A 125 11.07 -18.48 -5.59
C GLU A 125 11.06 -19.47 -4.43
N ASP A 126 10.16 -20.45 -4.47
CA ASP A 126 10.20 -21.57 -3.55
C ASP A 126 11.63 -22.13 -3.61
N PRO A 127 12.29 -22.37 -2.46
CA PRO A 127 13.60 -22.99 -2.47
C PRO A 127 13.46 -24.27 -3.27
N VAL A 128 14.16 -24.33 -4.41
CA VAL A 128 14.28 -25.55 -5.20
C VAL A 128 14.83 -26.57 -4.21
N GLU A 129 14.03 -27.57 -3.84
CA GLU A 129 14.57 -28.72 -3.15
C GLU A 129 15.63 -29.27 -4.10
N ASP A 130 16.90 -29.06 -3.76
CA ASP A 130 18.02 -29.71 -4.42
C ASP A 130 17.81 -31.22 -4.21
N GLU A 131 17.06 -31.87 -5.10
CA GLU A 131 17.10 -33.32 -5.31
C GLU A 131 18.47 -33.65 -5.89
N ASP A 132 19.51 -33.58 -5.07
CA ASP A 132 20.80 -34.20 -5.36
C ASP A 132 21.54 -34.48 -4.04
N GLY A 133 21.57 -35.77 -3.62
CA GLY A 133 22.50 -36.15 -2.57
C GLY A 133 22.39 -37.54 -1.93
N ASN A 134 22.46 -38.59 -2.75
CA ASN A 134 23.09 -39.91 -2.46
C ASN A 134 22.34 -40.95 -1.60
#